data_AF-A0A2K8NA66-F1
#
_entry.id   AF-A0A2K8NA66-F1
#
_cell.length_a   1.000
_cell.length_b   1.000
_cell.length_c   1.000
_cell.angle_alpha   90.00
_cell.angle_beta   90.00
_cell.angle_gamma   90.00
#
_symmetry.space_group_name_H-M   'P 1'
#
loop_
_entity.id
_entity.type
_entity.pdbx_description
1 polymer ?
#
loop_
_entity_poly.entity_id
_entity_poly.type
_entity_poly.pdbx_seq_one_letter_code
_entity_poly.pdbx_strand_id
1 'polypeptide(L)'
;MKNTKAFFILLILQFFYFLFLIPWSAIFFVSGMMFDAPGSENNILLLAIFFAIMVYPVALISSSVMSWKWYKKGHFRRSYIWNSIPLIWIIPILLVLVLALIFANFT
;
A
#
# COMPACT_ATOMS: atom_id res chain seq x y z
N MET A 1 17.08 -5.69 -22.93
CA MET A 1 16.62 -5.07 -21.67
C MET A 1 17.78 -4.30 -21.04
N LYS A 2 17.62 -3.03 -20.65
CA LYS A 2 18.74 -2.18 -20.17
C LYS A 2 19.31 -2.62 -18.81
N ASN A 3 18.49 -3.21 -17.94
CA ASN A 3 18.93 -3.81 -16.67
C ASN A 3 17.94 -4.91 -16.25
N THR A 4 18.36 -6.17 -16.37
CA THR A 4 17.52 -7.34 -16.11
C THR A 4 17.16 -7.48 -14.63
N LYS A 5 18.08 -7.17 -13.72
CA LYS A 5 17.84 -7.25 -12.27
C LYS A 5 16.74 -6.26 -11.85
N ALA A 6 16.88 -5.00 -12.27
CA ALA A 6 15.90 -3.96 -11.96
C ALA A 6 14.51 -4.30 -12.52
N PHE A 7 14.45 -4.90 -13.72
CA PHE A 7 13.19 -5.35 -14.32
C PHE A 7 12.46 -6.37 -13.43
N PHE A 8 13.15 -7.43 -13.03
CA PHE A 8 12.55 -8.48 -12.19
C PHE A 8 12.13 -7.94 -10.81
N ILE A 9 12.94 -7.07 -10.19
CA ILE A 9 12.59 -6.45 -8.91
C ILE A 9 11.28 -5.67 -9.01
N LEU A 10 11.12 -4.81 -10.02
CA LEU A 10 9.90 -4.01 -10.20
C LEU A 10 8.69 -4.92 -10.45
N LEU A 11 8.84 -5.93 -11.30
CA LEU A 11 7.76 -6.86 -11.65
C LEU A 11 7.30 -7.67 -10.43
N ILE A 12 8.23 -8.29 -9.70
CA ILE A 12 7.92 -9.13 -8.54
C ILE A 12 7.24 -8.29 -7.44
N LEU A 13 7.78 -7.10 -7.16
CA LEU A 13 7.21 -6.22 -6.14
C LEU A 13 5.81 -5.72 -6.54
N GLN A 14 5.60 -5.29 -7.80
CA GLN A 14 4.28 -4.86 -8.25
C GLN A 14 3.25 -5.99 -8.24
N PHE A 15 3.66 -7.20 -8.60
CA PHE A 15 2.80 -8.37 -8.47
C PHE A 15 2.41 -8.62 -7.01
N PHE A 16 3.37 -8.55 -6.09
CA PHE A 16 3.09 -8.67 -4.66
C PHE A 16 2.16 -7.56 -4.15
N TYR A 17 2.36 -6.31 -4.59
CA TYR A 17 1.50 -5.18 -4.21
C TYR A 17 0.08 -5.34 -4.75
N PHE A 18 -0.06 -5.91 -5.95
CA PHE A 18 -1.35 -6.22 -6.52
C PHE A 18 -2.11 -7.25 -5.69
N LEU A 19 -1.44 -8.31 -5.22
CA LEU A 19 -2.04 -9.28 -4.29
C LEU A 19 -2.53 -8.62 -2.98
N PHE A 20 -1.83 -7.57 -2.52
CA PHE A 20 -2.22 -6.80 -1.35
C PHE A 20 -3.53 -6.00 -1.50
N LEU A 21 -4.10 -5.89 -2.71
CA LEU A 21 -5.43 -5.32 -2.89
C LEU A 21 -6.51 -6.15 -2.17
N ILE A 22 -6.31 -7.46 -2.01
CA ILE A 22 -7.25 -8.34 -1.32
C ILE A 22 -7.39 -7.94 0.16
N PRO A 23 -6.33 -8.01 1.01
CA PRO A 23 -6.44 -7.60 2.40
C PRO A 23 -6.75 -6.10 2.55
N TRP A 24 -6.26 -5.25 1.63
CA TRP A 24 -6.60 -3.83 1.63
C TRP A 24 -8.11 -3.59 1.50
N SER A 25 -8.80 -4.33 0.62
CA SER A 25 -10.24 -4.16 0.42
C SER A 25 -11.04 -4.41 1.70
N ALA A 26 -10.68 -5.45 2.47
CA ALA A 26 -11.29 -5.73 3.76
C ALA A 26 -11.07 -4.58 4.76
N ILE A 27 -9.84 -4.06 4.84
CA ILE A 27 -9.51 -2.92 5.72
C ILE A 27 -10.30 -1.67 5.31
N PHE A 28 -10.44 -1.40 4.02
CA PHE A 28 -11.22 -0.27 3.53
C PHE A 28 -12.70 -0.38 3.91
N PHE A 29 -13.32 -1.55 3.72
CA PHE A 29 -14.72 -1.76 4.13
C PHE A 29 -14.92 -1.59 5.64
N VAL A 30 -14.05 -2.20 6.46
CA VAL A 30 -14.13 -2.07 7.93
C VAL A 30 -13.87 -0.62 8.37
N SER A 31 -13.00 0.12 7.66
CA SER A 31 -12.74 1.53 7.97
C SER A 31 -13.98 2.42 7.81
N GLY A 32 -14.96 2.03 7.00
CA GLY A 32 -16.24 2.74 6.91
C GLY A 32 -17.04 2.69 8.22
N MET A 33 -16.92 1.60 8.98
CA MET A 33 -17.61 1.42 10.27
C MET A 33 -17.04 2.33 11.37
N MET A 34 -15.89 2.99 11.13
CA MET A 34 -15.37 4.03 12.03
C MET A 34 -16.32 5.23 12.16
N PHE A 35 -17.27 5.37 11.23
CA PHE A 35 -18.22 6.46 11.17
C PHE A 35 -19.62 6.12 11.74
N ASP A 36 -19.80 4.96 12.38
CA ASP A 36 -21.11 4.55 12.93
C ASP A 36 -21.50 5.33 14.20
N ALA A 37 -20.55 6.00 14.86
CA ALA A 37 -20.81 6.81 16.04
C ALA A 37 -21.32 8.21 15.66
N PRO A 38 -22.32 8.77 16.37
CA PRO A 38 -22.85 10.10 16.04
C PRO A 38 -21.78 11.19 16.20
N GLY A 39 -21.63 12.05 15.19
CA GLY A 39 -20.67 13.14 15.17
C GLY A 39 -19.25 12.74 14.70
N SER A 40 -19.01 11.45 14.44
CA SER A 40 -17.72 10.95 13.94
C SER A 40 -17.38 11.46 12.53
N GLU A 41 -18.39 11.81 11.73
CA GLU A 41 -18.25 12.38 10.40
C GLU A 41 -17.55 13.75 10.40
N ASN A 42 -17.60 14.47 11.52
CA ASN A 42 -16.92 15.76 11.69
C ASN A 42 -15.50 15.61 12.27
N ASN A 43 -15.08 14.39 12.60
CA ASN A 43 -13.76 14.12 13.15
C ASN A 43 -12.71 14.08 12.03
N ILE A 44 -11.91 15.14 11.95
CA ILE A 44 -10.86 15.32 10.94
C ILE A 44 -9.86 14.16 10.93
N LEU A 45 -9.54 13.60 12.10
CA LEU A 45 -8.59 12.50 12.21
C LEU A 45 -9.15 11.21 11.57
N LEU A 46 -10.43 10.88 11.82
CA LEU A 46 -11.07 9.71 11.23
C LEU A 46 -11.16 9.85 9.69
N LEU A 47 -11.52 11.04 9.21
CA LEU A 47 -11.51 11.34 7.78
C LEU A 47 -10.12 11.18 7.16
N ALA A 48 -9.08 11.71 7.81
CA ALA A 48 -7.71 11.60 7.33
C ALA A 48 -7.25 10.13 7.23
N ILE A 49 -7.56 9.32 8.24
CA ILE A 49 -7.25 7.87 8.23
C ILE A 49 -8.00 7.18 7.10
N PHE A 50 -9.30 7.42 6.97
CA PHE A 50 -10.13 6.81 5.93
C PHE A 50 -9.60 7.12 4.53
N PHE A 51 -9.30 8.39 4.23
CA PHE A 51 -8.74 8.77 2.93
C PHE A 51 -7.32 8.24 2.72
N ALA A 52 -6.51 8.16 3.78
CA ALA A 52 -5.19 7.56 3.69
C ALA A 52 -5.28 6.07 3.31
N ILE A 53 -6.23 5.31 3.88
CA ILE A 53 -6.49 3.92 3.49
C ILE A 53 -7.01 3.87 2.05
N MET A 54 -7.99 4.70 1.70
CA MET A 54 -8.64 4.73 0.38
C MET A 54 -7.66 4.95 -0.77
N VAL A 55 -6.61 5.76 -0.57
CA VAL A 55 -5.71 6.18 -1.66
C VAL A 55 -4.79 5.05 -2.17
N TYR A 56 -4.68 3.91 -1.48
CA TYR A 56 -3.73 2.84 -1.83
C TYR A 56 -3.79 2.38 -3.30
N PRO A 57 -4.96 2.07 -3.92
CA PRO A 57 -4.99 1.63 -5.31
C PRO A 57 -4.50 2.72 -6.28
N VAL A 58 -4.81 3.98 -5.98
CA VAL A 58 -4.34 5.14 -6.77
C VAL A 58 -2.82 5.28 -6.64
N ALA A 59 -2.30 5.13 -5.43
CA ALA A 59 -0.86 5.14 -5.16
C ALA A 59 -0.15 3.97 -5.88
N LEU A 60 -0.73 2.77 -5.86
CA LEU A 60 -0.20 1.58 -6.54
C LEU A 60 -0.09 1.78 -8.05
N ILE A 61 -1.16 2.25 -8.70
CA ILE A 61 -1.18 2.46 -10.15
C ILE A 61 -0.20 3.58 -10.55
N SER A 62 -0.28 4.74 -9.89
CA SER A 62 0.56 5.89 -10.23
C SER A 62 2.06 5.59 -10.02
N SER A 63 2.40 4.93 -8.90
CA SER A 63 3.77 4.50 -8.61
C SER A 63 4.30 3.45 -9.58
N SER A 64 3.48 2.48 -9.99
CA SER A 64 3.85 1.48 -11.01
C SER A 64 4.14 2.13 -12.36
N VAL A 65 3.27 3.03 -12.81
CA VAL A 65 3.48 3.76 -14.08
C VAL A 65 4.76 4.60 -14.02
N MET A 66 4.99 5.32 -12.92
CA MET A 66 6.18 6.16 -12.76
C MET A 66 7.46 5.34 -12.65
N SER A 67 7.45 4.19 -11.97
CA SER A 67 8.62 3.33 -11.86
C SER A 67 9.06 2.84 -13.25
N TRP A 68 8.14 2.34 -14.07
CA TRP A 68 8.44 1.89 -15.44
C TRP A 68 8.89 3.03 -16.36
N LYS A 69 8.31 4.23 -16.20
CA LYS A 69 8.74 5.43 -16.93
C LYS A 69 10.21 5.76 -16.64
N TRP A 70 10.63 5.71 -15.38
CA TRP A 70 12.02 5.96 -15.00
C TRP A 70 12.96 4.81 -15.37
N TYR A 71 12.49 3.56 -15.31
CA TYR A 71 13.22 2.39 -15.81
C TYR A 71 13.59 2.53 -17.29
N LYS A 72 12.62 2.90 -18.16
CA LYS A 72 12.87 3.09 -19.60
C LYS A 72 13.90 4.19 -19.88
N LYS A 73 13.90 5.25 -19.07
CA LYS A 73 14.87 6.35 -19.11
C LYS A 73 16.26 5.99 -18.55
N GLY A 74 16.44 4.81 -17.97
CA GLY A 74 17.72 4.37 -17.38
C GLY A 74 17.99 4.93 -15.98
N HIS A 75 17.05 5.65 -15.37
CA HIS A 75 17.19 6.21 -14.02
C HIS A 75 16.73 5.19 -12.96
N PHE A 76 17.50 4.12 -12.76
CA PHE A 76 17.11 3.01 -11.90
C PHE A 76 16.87 3.41 -10.44
N ARG A 77 17.66 4.33 -9.87
CA ARG A 77 17.43 4.83 -8.50
C ARG A 77 16.04 5.45 -8.33
N ARG A 78 15.60 6.27 -9.29
CA ARG A 78 14.24 6.84 -9.29
C ARG A 78 13.19 5.76 -9.48
N SER A 79 13.45 4.80 -10.37
CA SER A 79 12.57 3.65 -10.56
C SER A 79 12.27 2.91 -9.26
N TYR A 80 13.29 2.66 -8.44
CA TYR A 80 13.11 2.00 -7.14
C TYR A 80 12.35 2.88 -6.15
N ILE A 81 12.67 4.17 -6.04
CA ILE A 81 11.96 5.09 -5.14
C ILE A 81 10.46 5.11 -5.45
N TRP A 82 10.09 5.25 -6.73
CA TRP A 82 8.68 5.20 -7.12
C TRP A 82 8.06 3.84 -6.80
N ASN A 83 8.77 2.74 -7.09
CA ASN A 83 8.26 1.40 -6.77
C ASN A 83 8.10 1.14 -5.27
N SER A 84 8.80 1.88 -4.39
CA SER A 84 8.67 1.71 -2.94
C SER A 84 7.45 2.40 -2.34
N ILE A 85 6.72 3.25 -3.07
CA ILE A 85 5.57 4.00 -2.53
C ILE A 85 4.49 3.07 -1.93
N PRO A 86 4.05 1.98 -2.58
CA PRO A 86 3.05 1.08 -2.01
C PRO A 86 3.46 0.44 -0.67
N LEU A 87 4.77 0.38 -0.36
CA LEU A 87 5.25 -0.15 0.91
C LEU A 87 4.79 0.67 2.12
N ILE A 88 4.44 1.94 1.92
CA ILE A 88 3.89 2.81 2.98
C ILE A 88 2.59 2.22 3.55
N TRP A 89 1.80 1.51 2.74
CA TRP A 89 0.59 0.82 3.19
C TRP A 89 0.87 -0.61 3.64
N ILE A 90 1.72 -1.32 2.91
CA ILE A 90 1.97 -2.74 3.16
C ILE A 90 2.67 -2.96 4.50
N ILE A 91 3.64 -2.11 4.86
CA ILE A 91 4.41 -2.27 6.10
C ILE A 91 3.51 -2.14 7.35
N PRO A 92 2.68 -1.09 7.51
CA PRO A 92 1.75 -1.00 8.64
C PRO A 92 0.75 -2.16 8.70
N ILE A 93 0.20 -2.58 7.56
CA ILE A 93 -0.75 -3.70 7.52
C ILE A 93 -0.06 -5.00 8.00
N LEU A 94 1.13 -5.30 7.48
CA LEU A 94 1.90 -6.46 7.91
C LEU A 94 2.26 -6.39 9.39
N LEU A 95 2.64 -5.20 9.90
CA LEU A 95 2.95 -5.01 11.31
C LEU A 95 1.74 -5.32 12.19
N VAL A 96 0.56 -4.80 11.85
CA VAL A 96 -0.69 -5.07 12.59
C VAL A 96 -1.02 -6.56 12.57
N LEU A 97 -0.91 -7.21 11.41
CA LEU A 97 -1.19 -8.65 11.27
C LEU A 97 -0.23 -9.51 12.11
N VAL A 98 1.07 -9.20 12.08
CA VAL A 98 2.08 -9.92 12.86
C VAL A 98 1.83 -9.73 14.36
N LEU A 99 1.55 -8.50 14.80
CA LEU A 99 1.22 -8.23 16.21
C LEU A 99 -0.02 -9.01 16.62
N ALA A 100 -1.10 -9.00 15.82
CA ALA A 100 -2.32 -9.74 16.11
C ALA A 100 -2.06 -11.25 16.25
N LEU A 101 -1.26 -11.84 15.36
CA LEU A 101 -0.86 -13.25 15.44
C LEU A 101 -0.06 -13.55 16.70
N ILE A 102 0.88 -12.69 17.08
CA ILE A 102 1.65 -12.84 18.31
C ILE A 102 0.69 -12.89 19.51
N PHE A 103 -0.17 -11.88 19.67
CA PHE A 103 -1.12 -11.82 20.80
C PHE A 103 -2.09 -13.00 20.85
N ALA A 104 -2.59 -13.46 19.70
CA ALA A 104 -3.50 -14.61 19.64
C ALA A 104 -2.87 -15.93 20.11
N ASN A 105 -1.54 -16.07 20.05
CA ASN A 105 -0.83 -17.26 20.55
C ASN A 105 -0.53 -17.20 22.06
N PHE A 106 -0.79 -16.06 22.71
CA PHE A 106 -0.60 -15.89 24.16
C PHE A 106 -1.92 -15.94 24.95
N THR A 107 -3.06 -16.14 24.29
CA THR A 107 -4.41 -16.28 24.88
C THR A 107 -4.94 -17.69 24.67
#